data_AF-A0A3D3KRT4-F1
#
_entry.id   AF-A0A3D3KRT4-F1
#
_cell.length_a   1.000
_cell.length_b   1.000
_cell.length_c   1.000
_cell.angle_alpha   90.00
_cell.angle_beta   90.00
_cell.angle_gamma   90.00
#
_symmetry.space_group_name_H-M   'P 1'
#
loop_
_entity.id
_entity.type
_entity.pdbx_description
1 polymer ?
#
loop_
_entity_poly.entity_id
_entity_poly.type
_entity_poly.pdbx_seq_one_letter_code
_entity_poly.pdbx_strand_id
1 'polypeptide(L)'
;PIGVVGAIGPWNWPMMITIWQIAPALRMGNAVVVKPSEYTPLSVLALARVLNEELPEGLLTVVSGGRDVGARLANHPAIGKIMFTGSTTTGKAIIRSSADTVKRLTLELGGNDAGIVLPDADPKAIAEGLFWGAFINTGQTCAALKRLYVHDDIYDAVCEELTAVARAMPMGVGLDEANVLGPLQNRQQYDIVARLVEEARESGAKILLGGNPLPEQPGHFYPATLVADIDNSNPLVAEEQFGPALPIIRYGTVDEAVAMANALDVGLGASVWSSDTAAAREVAARLEAGTVWINKHGAVDPRVPFGGAKQSGYGLEFGVEGLKALGVPQVING
;
A
#
# COMPACT_ATOMS: atom_id res chain seq x y z
N PRO A 1 -24.27 9.89 14.31
CA PRO A 1 -23.41 10.12 13.11
C PRO A 1 -22.44 11.28 13.40
N ILE A 2 -21.31 11.34 12.70
CA ILE A 2 -20.39 12.49 12.74
C ILE A 2 -20.98 13.69 12.00
N GLY A 3 -21.69 13.46 10.90
CA GLY A 3 -22.21 14.50 10.01
C GLY A 3 -21.71 14.28 8.58
N VAL A 4 -20.86 15.18 8.08
CA VAL A 4 -20.25 15.05 6.75
C VAL A 4 -18.83 14.50 6.86
N VAL A 5 -18.54 13.44 6.11
CA VAL A 5 -17.21 12.83 5.95
C VAL A 5 -16.63 13.25 4.60
N GLY A 6 -15.42 13.81 4.61
CA GLY A 6 -14.64 14.01 3.39
C GLY A 6 -13.78 12.77 3.12
N ALA A 7 -13.98 12.12 1.99
CA ALA A 7 -13.24 10.93 1.56
C ALA A 7 -12.27 11.33 0.42
N ILE A 8 -10.97 11.19 0.64
CA ILE A 8 -9.94 11.57 -0.33
C ILE A 8 -9.16 10.30 -0.71
N GLY A 9 -9.31 9.87 -1.96
CA GLY A 9 -8.81 8.59 -2.46
C GLY A 9 -7.57 8.71 -3.35
N PRO A 10 -6.71 7.67 -3.38
CA PRO A 10 -5.51 7.60 -4.21
C PRO A 10 -5.86 7.09 -5.63
N TRP A 11 -4.83 6.97 -6.47
CA TRP A 11 -4.98 6.53 -7.86
C TRP A 11 -4.81 5.03 -8.08
N ASN A 12 -4.20 4.31 -7.15
CA ASN A 12 -3.77 2.93 -7.38
C ASN A 12 -4.92 1.91 -7.34
N TRP A 13 -5.89 2.12 -6.46
CA TRP A 13 -7.10 1.30 -6.36
C TRP A 13 -8.35 2.20 -6.23
N PRO A 14 -8.66 3.01 -7.25
CA PRO A 14 -9.51 4.19 -7.11
C PRO A 14 -10.95 3.84 -6.68
N MET A 15 -11.58 2.87 -7.34
CA MET A 15 -12.94 2.44 -7.00
C MET A 15 -12.96 1.68 -5.67
N MET A 16 -12.02 0.74 -5.47
CA MET A 16 -11.98 -0.11 -4.29
C MET A 16 -11.75 0.67 -3.00
N ILE A 17 -10.75 1.56 -2.96
CA ILE A 17 -10.48 2.40 -1.78
C ILE A 17 -11.62 3.39 -1.55
N THR A 18 -12.26 3.91 -2.60
CA THR A 18 -13.47 4.72 -2.41
C THR A 18 -14.57 3.94 -1.69
N ILE A 19 -14.79 2.66 -2.03
CA ILE A 19 -15.74 1.80 -1.31
C ILE A 19 -15.37 1.68 0.18
N TRP A 20 -14.08 1.50 0.50
CA TRP A 20 -13.60 1.39 1.87
C TRP A 20 -13.96 2.61 2.73
N GLN A 21 -14.01 3.79 2.11
CA GLN A 21 -14.34 5.04 2.77
C GLN A 21 -15.85 5.31 2.82
N ILE A 22 -16.57 5.13 1.70
CA ILE A 22 -18.00 5.49 1.63
C ILE A 22 -18.89 4.48 2.37
N ALA A 23 -18.60 3.18 2.27
CA ALA A 23 -19.48 2.14 2.79
C ALA A 23 -19.67 2.24 4.31
N PRO A 24 -18.61 2.28 5.15
CA PRO A 24 -18.80 2.45 6.58
C PRO A 24 -19.37 3.84 6.94
N ALA A 25 -19.07 4.88 6.14
CA ALA A 25 -19.56 6.24 6.42
C ALA A 25 -21.08 6.32 6.29
N LEU A 26 -21.60 5.84 5.16
CA LEU A 26 -23.03 5.74 4.90
C LEU A 26 -23.70 4.80 5.90
N ARG A 27 -23.06 3.66 6.23
CA ARG A 27 -23.59 2.69 7.21
C ARG A 27 -23.78 3.28 8.61
N MET A 28 -22.95 4.26 8.98
CA MET A 28 -23.04 5.01 10.25
C MET A 28 -23.92 6.26 10.17
N GLY A 29 -24.62 6.46 9.04
CA GLY A 29 -25.56 7.55 8.82
C GLY A 29 -24.90 8.90 8.52
N ASN A 30 -23.68 8.89 7.96
CA ASN A 30 -23.01 10.12 7.54
C ASN A 30 -23.31 10.43 6.06
N ALA A 31 -23.28 11.72 5.70
CA ALA A 31 -23.15 12.14 4.32
C ALA A 31 -21.66 12.11 3.91
N VAL A 32 -21.38 11.92 2.62
CA VAL A 32 -20.00 11.77 2.13
C VAL A 32 -19.73 12.69 0.94
N VAL A 33 -18.60 13.40 1.01
CA VAL A 33 -18.03 14.14 -0.12
C VAL A 33 -16.71 13.48 -0.52
N VAL A 34 -16.68 12.87 -1.69
CA VAL A 34 -15.52 12.16 -2.22
C VAL A 34 -14.71 13.07 -3.15
N LYS A 35 -13.39 13.10 -2.99
CA LYS A 35 -12.45 13.60 -3.99
C LYS A 35 -11.55 12.45 -4.45
N PRO A 36 -11.78 11.87 -5.64
CA PRO A 36 -10.88 10.87 -6.19
C PRO A 36 -9.57 11.52 -6.66
N SER A 37 -8.50 10.75 -6.79
CA SER A 37 -7.28 11.23 -7.44
C SER A 37 -7.58 11.82 -8.83
N GLU A 38 -6.96 12.97 -9.12
CA GLU A 38 -7.04 13.64 -10.42
C GLU A 38 -6.54 12.76 -11.58
N TYR A 39 -5.72 11.74 -11.28
CA TYR A 39 -5.20 10.82 -12.27
C TYR A 39 -6.17 9.70 -12.67
N THR A 40 -7.15 9.37 -11.82
CA THR A 40 -8.05 8.22 -12.03
C THR A 40 -9.49 8.49 -11.57
N PRO A 41 -10.14 9.60 -11.99
CA PRO A 41 -11.46 9.96 -11.47
C PRO A 41 -12.60 9.12 -12.05
N LEU A 42 -12.43 8.53 -13.24
CA LEU A 42 -13.52 7.99 -14.05
C LEU A 42 -14.27 6.84 -13.37
N SER A 43 -13.55 5.89 -12.78
CA SER A 43 -14.16 4.73 -12.10
C SER A 43 -14.94 5.14 -10.85
N VAL A 44 -14.49 6.17 -10.14
CA VAL A 44 -15.16 6.70 -8.95
C VAL A 44 -16.43 7.48 -9.33
N LEU A 45 -16.37 8.28 -10.40
CA LEU A 45 -17.55 8.97 -10.93
C LEU A 45 -18.63 7.99 -11.39
N ALA A 46 -18.22 6.93 -12.11
CA ALA A 46 -19.13 5.87 -12.54
C ALA A 46 -19.76 5.13 -11.36
N LEU A 47 -18.97 4.77 -10.34
CA LEU A 47 -19.45 4.15 -9.11
C LEU A 47 -20.51 5.02 -8.42
N ALA A 48 -20.22 6.31 -8.21
CA ALA A 48 -21.16 7.21 -7.55
C ALA A 48 -22.44 7.43 -8.36
N ARG A 49 -22.37 7.46 -9.70
CA ARG A 49 -23.56 7.56 -10.55
C ARG A 49 -24.53 6.41 -10.31
N VAL A 50 -24.02 5.19 -10.15
CA VAL A 50 -24.81 3.98 -9.88
C VAL A 50 -25.36 4.02 -8.46
N LEU A 51 -24.53 4.30 -7.45
CA LEU A 51 -24.99 4.35 -6.06
C LEU A 51 -26.07 5.42 -5.84
N ASN A 52 -25.95 6.57 -6.51
CA ASN A 52 -26.93 7.66 -6.42
C ASN A 52 -28.26 7.38 -7.12
N GLU A 53 -28.45 6.22 -7.77
CA GLU A 53 -29.78 5.78 -8.22
C GLU A 53 -30.65 5.34 -7.05
N GLU A 54 -30.02 4.90 -5.96
CA GLU A 54 -30.69 4.35 -4.77
C GLU A 54 -30.55 5.27 -3.54
N LEU A 55 -29.53 6.14 -3.51
CA LEU A 55 -29.28 7.02 -2.38
C LEU A 55 -30.11 8.32 -2.44
N PRO A 56 -30.55 8.87 -1.29
CA PRO A 56 -31.13 10.20 -1.22
C PRO A 56 -30.23 11.28 -1.83
N GLU A 57 -30.85 12.29 -2.44
CA GLU A 57 -30.14 13.42 -3.05
C GLU A 57 -29.18 14.09 -2.05
N GLY A 58 -27.94 14.33 -2.50
CA GLY A 58 -26.91 14.99 -1.70
C GLY A 58 -26.23 14.12 -0.65
N LEU A 59 -26.66 12.87 -0.44
CA LEU A 59 -26.04 11.99 0.57
C LEU A 59 -24.62 11.55 0.20
N LEU A 60 -24.37 11.31 -1.10
CA LEU A 60 -23.06 11.03 -1.66
C LEU A 60 -22.77 11.99 -2.82
N THR A 61 -21.76 12.84 -2.64
CA THR A 61 -21.30 13.80 -3.66
C THR A 61 -19.86 13.48 -4.04
N VAL A 62 -19.54 13.52 -5.33
CA VAL A 62 -18.16 13.38 -5.83
C VAL A 62 -17.71 14.68 -6.48
N VAL A 63 -16.55 15.19 -6.07
CA VAL A 63 -15.93 16.38 -6.63
C VAL A 63 -14.55 16.03 -7.17
N SER A 64 -14.45 15.93 -8.49
CA SER A 64 -13.16 15.73 -9.18
C SER A 64 -12.42 17.04 -9.27
N GLY A 65 -11.14 17.03 -8.92
CA GLY A 65 -10.27 18.20 -9.00
C GLY A 65 -8.89 17.91 -8.43
N GLY A 66 -8.00 18.90 -8.49
CA GLY A 66 -6.61 18.74 -8.07
C GLY A 66 -6.41 18.90 -6.57
N ARG A 67 -5.21 19.37 -6.21
CA ARG A 67 -4.78 19.63 -4.83
C ARG A 67 -5.63 20.69 -4.13
N ASP A 68 -6.09 21.69 -4.86
CA ASP A 68 -6.91 22.80 -4.37
C ASP A 68 -8.25 22.31 -3.80
N VAL A 69 -8.93 21.40 -4.51
CA VAL A 69 -10.17 20.77 -4.02
C VAL A 69 -9.91 19.93 -2.77
N GLY A 70 -8.83 19.13 -2.77
CA GLY A 70 -8.44 18.34 -1.61
C GLY A 70 -8.14 19.20 -0.37
N ALA A 71 -7.40 20.29 -0.55
CA ALA A 71 -7.10 21.26 0.51
C ALA A 71 -8.36 21.96 1.03
N ARG A 72 -9.29 22.33 0.12
CA ARG A 72 -10.57 22.93 0.50
C ARG A 72 -11.40 21.97 1.33
N LEU A 73 -11.49 20.70 0.93
CA LEU A 73 -12.21 19.66 1.66
C LEU A 73 -11.61 19.43 3.05
N ALA A 74 -10.27 19.30 3.12
CA ALA A 74 -9.54 19.11 4.36
C ALA A 74 -9.68 20.29 5.35
N ASN A 75 -9.91 21.52 4.88
CA ASN A 75 -10.07 22.71 5.71
C ASN A 75 -11.53 23.12 5.94
N HIS A 76 -12.51 22.51 5.27
CA HIS A 76 -13.90 22.98 5.30
C HIS A 76 -14.52 22.84 6.71
N PRO A 77 -15.13 23.89 7.29
CA PRO A 77 -15.65 23.84 8.67
C PRO A 77 -16.84 22.89 8.85
N ALA A 78 -17.63 22.68 7.79
CA ALA A 78 -18.75 21.73 7.82
C ALA A 78 -18.33 20.24 7.73
N ILE A 79 -17.06 19.93 7.48
CA ILE A 79 -16.57 18.54 7.41
C ILE A 79 -16.15 18.09 8.80
N GLY A 80 -16.86 17.11 9.36
CA GLY A 80 -16.63 16.60 10.71
C GLY A 80 -15.51 15.56 10.80
N LYS A 81 -15.19 14.89 9.68
CA LYS A 81 -14.09 13.93 9.58
C LYS A 81 -13.51 13.88 8.17
N ILE A 82 -12.19 13.67 8.06
CA ILE A 82 -11.54 13.25 6.81
C ILE A 82 -11.11 11.79 6.91
N MET A 83 -11.40 11.02 5.86
CA MET A 83 -10.72 9.77 5.54
C MET A 83 -9.79 10.05 4.36
N PHE A 84 -8.50 9.82 4.54
CA PHE A 84 -7.50 10.05 3.52
C PHE A 84 -6.63 8.82 3.34
N THR A 85 -6.49 8.40 2.09
CA THR A 85 -5.54 7.36 1.71
C THR A 85 -4.59 7.91 0.64
N GLY A 86 -3.28 7.85 0.87
CA GLY A 86 -2.29 8.41 -0.05
C GLY A 86 -0.93 8.66 0.57
N SER A 87 -0.17 9.62 0.03
CA SER A 87 1.22 9.83 0.47
C SER A 87 1.34 10.46 1.86
N THR A 88 2.40 10.10 2.59
CA THR A 88 2.70 10.63 3.92
C THR A 88 2.86 12.14 3.94
N THR A 89 3.46 12.72 2.90
CA THR A 89 3.58 14.18 2.72
C THR A 89 2.22 14.87 2.69
N THR A 90 1.26 14.30 1.97
CA THR A 90 -0.11 14.83 1.89
C THR A 90 -0.87 14.61 3.19
N GLY A 91 -0.71 13.43 3.81
CA GLY A 91 -1.27 13.14 5.13
C GLY A 91 -0.85 14.17 6.18
N LYS A 92 0.45 14.50 6.25
CA LYS A 92 0.98 15.56 7.14
C LYS A 92 0.36 16.93 6.85
N ALA A 93 0.12 17.27 5.59
CA ALA A 93 -0.56 18.52 5.23
C ALA A 93 -2.03 18.55 5.69
N ILE A 94 -2.74 17.41 5.59
CA ILE A 94 -4.11 17.27 6.09
C ILE A 94 -4.15 17.38 7.62
N ILE A 95 -3.19 16.76 8.34
CA ILE A 95 -3.08 16.90 9.80
C ILE A 95 -2.99 18.37 10.18
N ARG A 96 -2.08 19.14 9.57
CA ARG A 96 -1.93 20.58 9.82
C ARG A 96 -3.21 21.35 9.53
N SER A 97 -3.88 21.02 8.44
CA SER A 97 -5.16 21.62 8.00
C SER A 97 -6.34 21.27 8.93
N SER A 98 -6.24 20.19 9.71
CA SER A 98 -7.31 19.77 10.61
C SER A 98 -7.36 20.58 11.91
N ALA A 99 -6.24 21.21 12.30
CA ALA A 99 -6.03 21.79 13.63
C ALA A 99 -7.08 22.84 14.01
N ASP A 100 -7.35 23.81 13.13
CA ASP A 100 -8.27 24.93 13.41
C ASP A 100 -9.72 24.49 13.61
N THR A 101 -10.08 23.31 13.10
CA THR A 101 -11.43 22.74 13.22
C THR A 101 -11.50 21.56 14.18
N VAL A 102 -10.35 21.09 14.67
CA VAL A 102 -10.21 19.87 15.50
C VAL A 102 -10.95 18.67 14.88
N LYS A 103 -10.97 18.58 13.54
CA LYS A 103 -11.73 17.55 12.82
C LYS A 103 -11.04 16.19 12.96
N ARG A 104 -11.85 15.13 13.03
CA ARG A 104 -11.35 13.75 13.16
C ARG A 104 -10.67 13.32 11.86
N LEU A 105 -9.64 12.48 11.97
CA LEU A 105 -8.92 11.94 10.81
C LEU A 105 -8.88 10.41 10.88
N THR A 106 -8.95 9.75 9.73
CA THR A 106 -8.39 8.41 9.48
C THR A 106 -7.40 8.59 8.34
N LEU A 107 -6.14 8.22 8.55
CA LEU A 107 -5.07 8.38 7.59
C LEU A 107 -4.48 7.00 7.30
N GLU A 108 -4.62 6.54 6.06
CA GLU A 108 -3.98 5.34 5.51
C GLU A 108 -2.86 5.78 4.58
N LEU A 109 -1.62 5.76 5.07
CA LEU A 109 -0.47 6.32 4.37
C LEU A 109 0.42 5.23 3.78
N GLY A 110 1.46 5.65 3.05
CA GLY A 110 2.42 4.75 2.43
C GLY A 110 3.09 3.81 3.43
N GLY A 111 3.54 2.68 2.90
CA GLY A 111 4.24 1.64 3.65
C GLY A 111 5.46 1.18 2.86
N ASN A 112 6.51 0.78 3.56
CA ASN A 112 7.66 0.13 2.95
C ASN A 112 7.84 -1.26 3.55
N ASP A 113 6.81 -2.08 3.33
CA ASP A 113 6.56 -3.31 4.08
C ASP A 113 7.69 -4.32 3.89
N ALA A 114 8.12 -4.89 5.02
CA ALA A 114 9.16 -5.90 5.07
C ALA A 114 8.57 -7.32 5.05
N GLY A 115 9.22 -8.22 4.33
CA GLY A 115 9.00 -9.66 4.43
C GLY A 115 10.26 -10.33 4.93
N ILE A 116 10.15 -11.17 5.96
CA ILE A 116 11.28 -11.95 6.48
C ILE A 116 11.06 -13.42 6.14
N VAL A 117 12.01 -14.02 5.44
CA VAL A 117 12.03 -15.46 5.14
C VAL A 117 12.98 -16.14 6.11
N LEU A 118 12.45 -17.06 6.92
CA LEU A 118 13.21 -17.86 7.89
C LEU A 118 13.95 -19.02 7.20
N PRO A 119 15.06 -19.53 7.79
CA PRO A 119 15.91 -20.56 7.16
C PRO A 119 15.19 -21.88 6.86
N ASP A 120 14.06 -22.15 7.52
CA ASP A 120 13.28 -23.38 7.33
C ASP A 120 12.20 -23.24 6.24
N ALA A 121 12.02 -22.06 5.65
CA ALA A 121 11.04 -21.86 4.60
C ALA A 121 11.44 -22.61 3.32
N ASP A 122 10.48 -23.27 2.67
CA ASP A 122 10.67 -23.89 1.36
C ASP A 122 10.63 -22.80 0.27
N PRO A 123 11.77 -22.49 -0.41
CA PRO A 123 11.84 -21.43 -1.39
C PRO A 123 10.82 -21.57 -2.53
N LYS A 124 10.60 -22.81 -2.99
CA LYS A 124 9.69 -23.10 -4.09
C LYS A 124 8.23 -22.92 -3.67
N ALA A 125 7.90 -23.33 -2.45
CA ALA A 125 6.54 -23.21 -1.93
C ALA A 125 6.11 -21.74 -1.70
N ILE A 126 7.06 -20.85 -1.38
CA ILE A 126 6.77 -19.45 -1.07
C ILE A 126 6.94 -18.49 -2.27
N ALA A 127 7.63 -18.90 -3.33
CA ALA A 127 8.03 -18.00 -4.44
C ALA A 127 6.85 -17.27 -5.10
N GLU A 128 5.74 -17.97 -5.36
CA GLU A 128 4.54 -17.35 -5.94
C GLU A 128 3.88 -16.36 -4.98
N GLY A 129 3.83 -16.70 -3.69
CA GLY A 129 3.30 -15.81 -2.65
C GLY A 129 4.14 -14.54 -2.47
N LEU A 130 5.47 -14.66 -2.54
CA LEU A 130 6.40 -13.53 -2.53
C LEU A 130 6.20 -12.64 -3.76
N PHE A 131 6.10 -13.25 -4.95
CA PHE A 131 5.88 -12.52 -6.19
C PHE A 131 4.60 -11.69 -6.14
N TRP A 132 3.46 -12.31 -5.81
CA TRP A 132 2.19 -11.58 -5.76
C TRP A 132 2.12 -10.60 -4.60
N GLY A 133 2.78 -10.90 -3.49
CA GLY A 133 2.97 -9.95 -2.39
C GLY A 133 3.66 -8.67 -2.83
N ALA A 134 4.65 -8.77 -3.73
CA ALA A 134 5.43 -7.62 -4.19
C ALA A 134 4.83 -6.92 -5.42
N PHE A 135 4.25 -7.67 -6.35
CA PHE A 135 3.95 -7.17 -7.70
C PHE A 135 2.45 -7.08 -8.03
N ILE A 136 1.53 -7.37 -7.11
CA ILE A 136 0.11 -7.10 -7.33
C ILE A 136 -0.11 -5.62 -7.71
N ASN A 137 -0.87 -5.38 -8.78
CA ASN A 137 -1.02 -4.06 -9.40
C ASN A 137 0.31 -3.41 -9.82
N THR A 138 1.26 -4.23 -10.31
CA THR A 138 2.62 -3.80 -10.69
C THR A 138 3.36 -3.13 -9.52
N GLY A 139 3.13 -3.62 -8.29
CA GLY A 139 3.75 -3.08 -7.06
C GLY A 139 3.20 -1.74 -6.58
N GLN A 140 2.16 -1.20 -7.23
CA GLN A 140 1.51 0.06 -6.85
C GLN A 140 0.46 -0.18 -5.76
N THR A 141 0.87 -0.83 -4.67
CA THR A 141 -0.01 -1.17 -3.54
C THR A 141 0.65 -0.75 -2.24
N CYS A 142 -0.07 -0.02 -1.39
CA CYS A 142 0.47 0.48 -0.11
C CYS A 142 0.97 -0.66 0.77
N ALA A 143 0.24 -1.78 0.84
CA ALA A 143 0.62 -2.99 1.56
C ALA A 143 1.34 -4.05 0.70
N ALA A 144 2.03 -3.65 -0.37
CA ALA A 144 2.90 -4.55 -1.12
C ALA A 144 4.19 -4.82 -0.33
N LEU A 145 4.71 -6.03 -0.48
CA LEU A 145 6.03 -6.46 -0.04
C LEU A 145 7.08 -5.67 -0.82
N LYS A 146 7.72 -4.70 -0.16
CA LYS A 146 8.65 -3.77 -0.82
C LYS A 146 10.11 -4.04 -0.46
N ARG A 147 10.37 -4.80 0.61
CA ARG A 147 11.72 -5.22 1.01
C ARG A 147 11.68 -6.67 1.46
N LEU A 148 12.44 -7.54 0.80
CA LEU A 148 12.48 -8.96 1.14
C LEU A 148 13.81 -9.31 1.82
N TYR A 149 13.75 -9.71 3.09
CA TYR A 149 14.88 -10.18 3.88
C TYR A 149 14.92 -11.70 3.86
N VAL A 150 16.02 -12.29 3.39
CA VAL A 150 16.16 -13.75 3.26
C VAL A 150 17.41 -14.23 4.01
N HIS A 151 17.23 -15.30 4.78
CA HIS A 151 18.31 -15.90 5.56
C HIS A 151 19.40 -16.48 4.64
N ASP A 152 20.66 -16.35 5.06
CA ASP A 152 21.84 -16.81 4.32
C ASP A 152 21.73 -18.23 3.76
N ASP A 153 21.27 -19.17 4.59
CA ASP A 153 21.15 -20.60 4.26
C ASP A 153 20.31 -20.92 3.02
N ILE A 154 19.34 -20.06 2.67
CA ILE A 154 18.39 -20.30 1.56
C ILE A 154 18.31 -19.13 0.56
N TYR A 155 19.14 -18.10 0.73
CA TYR A 155 19.08 -16.86 -0.05
C TYR A 155 19.12 -17.11 -1.56
N ASP A 156 20.09 -17.90 -2.03
CA ASP A 156 20.29 -18.14 -3.46
C ASP A 156 19.09 -18.91 -4.06
N ALA A 157 18.57 -19.89 -3.32
CA ALA A 157 17.42 -20.68 -3.75
C ALA A 157 16.13 -19.83 -3.83
N VAL A 158 15.90 -18.93 -2.87
CA VAL A 158 14.76 -17.99 -2.92
C VAL A 158 14.91 -17.03 -4.09
N CYS A 159 16.12 -16.50 -4.33
CA CYS A 159 16.39 -15.65 -5.48
C CYS A 159 16.11 -16.38 -6.80
N GLU A 160 16.52 -17.64 -6.93
CA GLU A 160 16.31 -18.45 -8.12
C GLU A 160 14.83 -18.73 -8.37
N GLU A 161 14.10 -19.26 -7.38
CA GLU A 161 12.69 -19.62 -7.52
C GLU A 161 11.81 -18.38 -7.75
N LEU A 162 12.05 -17.29 -7.03
CA LEU A 162 11.33 -16.02 -7.25
C LEU A 162 11.62 -15.45 -8.65
N THR A 163 12.87 -15.55 -9.12
CA THR A 163 13.22 -15.14 -10.50
C THR A 163 12.50 -15.99 -11.54
N ALA A 164 12.38 -17.30 -11.31
CA ALA A 164 11.68 -18.21 -12.21
C ALA A 164 10.19 -17.84 -12.32
N VAL A 165 9.52 -17.58 -11.18
CA VAL A 165 8.12 -17.11 -11.15
C VAL A 165 8.01 -15.79 -11.90
N ALA A 166 8.83 -14.79 -11.56
CA ALA A 166 8.73 -13.46 -12.14
C ALA A 166 8.95 -13.45 -13.67
N ARG A 167 9.84 -14.31 -14.19
CA ARG A 167 10.09 -14.46 -15.63
C ARG A 167 8.89 -15.03 -16.39
N ALA A 168 8.06 -15.83 -15.74
CA ALA A 168 6.89 -16.45 -16.36
C ALA A 168 5.67 -15.52 -16.42
N MET A 169 5.73 -14.34 -15.79
CA MET A 169 4.57 -13.47 -15.61
C MET A 169 4.42 -12.46 -16.76
N PRO A 170 3.37 -12.56 -17.58
CA PRO A 170 3.18 -11.68 -18.72
C PRO A 170 2.80 -10.26 -18.30
N MET A 171 3.47 -9.28 -18.91
CA MET A 171 3.20 -7.86 -18.75
C MET A 171 2.78 -7.26 -20.09
N GLY A 172 1.74 -6.43 -20.08
CA GLY A 172 1.26 -5.77 -21.29
C GLY A 172 0.02 -4.91 -21.07
N VAL A 173 -0.71 -4.66 -22.15
CA VAL A 173 -1.91 -3.82 -22.13
C VAL A 173 -3.03 -4.54 -21.37
N GLY A 174 -3.58 -3.90 -20.34
CA GLY A 174 -4.58 -4.51 -19.45
C GLY A 174 -5.97 -4.78 -20.05
N LEU A 175 -6.17 -4.53 -21.36
CA LEU A 175 -7.36 -4.97 -22.08
C LEU A 175 -7.21 -6.39 -22.65
N ASP A 176 -5.99 -6.92 -22.67
CA ASP A 176 -5.70 -8.29 -23.04
C ASP A 176 -5.54 -9.13 -21.76
N GLU A 177 -6.46 -10.09 -21.58
CA GLU A 177 -6.53 -10.96 -20.40
C GLU A 177 -5.30 -11.87 -20.24
N ALA A 178 -4.48 -12.03 -21.28
CA ALA A 178 -3.21 -12.74 -21.17
C ALA A 178 -2.18 -11.98 -20.31
N ASN A 179 -2.34 -10.66 -20.11
CA ASN A 179 -1.42 -9.86 -19.31
C ASN A 179 -1.88 -9.78 -17.86
N VAL A 180 -0.98 -10.13 -16.94
CA VAL A 180 -1.27 -10.09 -15.49
C VAL A 180 -0.60 -8.91 -14.78
N LEU A 181 0.38 -8.28 -15.44
CA LEU A 181 0.98 -7.02 -15.02
C LEU A 181 0.73 -5.93 -16.07
N GLY A 182 0.46 -4.71 -15.60
CA GLY A 182 0.27 -3.52 -16.43
C GLY A 182 1.41 -2.50 -16.28
N PRO A 183 1.28 -1.32 -16.89
CA PRO A 183 2.25 -0.24 -16.74
C PRO A 183 2.16 0.43 -15.36
N LEU A 184 3.16 1.24 -15.03
CA LEU A 184 3.04 2.24 -13.98
C LEU A 184 2.00 3.30 -14.38
N GLN A 185 1.32 3.88 -13.40
CA GLN A 185 0.14 4.71 -13.65
C GLN A 185 0.49 6.00 -14.41
N ASN A 186 1.59 6.66 -14.04
CA ASN A 186 1.98 7.95 -14.60
C ASN A 186 3.51 8.07 -14.72
N ARG A 187 3.94 9.11 -15.44
CA ARG A 187 5.35 9.40 -15.68
C ARG A 187 6.16 9.67 -14.41
N GLN A 188 5.57 10.37 -13.43
CA GLN A 188 6.28 10.71 -12.18
C GLN A 188 6.63 9.43 -11.40
N GLN A 189 5.69 8.48 -11.31
CA GLN A 189 5.94 7.20 -10.67
C GLN A 189 6.97 6.36 -11.44
N TYR A 190 6.91 6.38 -12.77
CA TYR A 190 7.91 5.75 -13.62
C TYR A 190 9.32 6.29 -13.34
N ASP A 191 9.47 7.62 -13.28
CA ASP A 191 10.76 8.25 -13.05
C ASP A 191 11.33 7.92 -11.66
N ILE A 192 10.47 7.77 -10.63
CA ILE A 192 10.89 7.32 -9.29
C ILE A 192 11.47 5.90 -9.36
N VAL A 193 10.73 4.95 -9.94
CA VAL A 193 11.19 3.55 -10.03
C VAL A 193 12.47 3.45 -10.86
N ALA A 194 12.53 4.14 -11.99
CA ALA A 194 13.70 4.14 -12.86
C ALA A 194 14.95 4.67 -12.14
N ARG A 195 14.81 5.77 -11.40
CA ARG A 195 15.90 6.32 -10.58
C ARG A 195 16.39 5.33 -9.52
N LEU A 196 15.47 4.75 -8.74
CA LEU A 196 15.84 3.85 -7.64
C LEU A 196 16.56 2.58 -8.14
N VAL A 197 16.12 2.03 -9.28
CA VAL A 197 16.78 0.86 -9.88
C VAL A 197 18.15 1.22 -10.44
N GLU A 198 18.33 2.40 -11.03
CA GLU A 198 19.63 2.85 -11.52
C GLU A 198 20.60 3.12 -10.35
N GLU A 199 20.16 3.79 -9.30
CA GLU A 199 20.97 4.00 -8.07
C GLU A 199 21.38 2.66 -7.44
N ALA A 200 20.50 1.65 -7.45
CA ALA A 200 20.85 0.30 -7.02
C ALA A 200 21.95 -0.31 -7.91
N ARG A 201 21.84 -0.20 -9.24
CA ARG A 201 22.84 -0.69 -10.18
C ARG A 201 24.19 0.00 -10.00
N GLU A 202 24.20 1.33 -9.86
CA GLU A 202 25.41 2.12 -9.65
C GLU A 202 26.11 1.78 -8.32
N SER A 203 25.35 1.36 -7.29
CA SER A 203 25.91 0.89 -6.02
C SER A 203 26.55 -0.50 -6.08
N GLY A 204 26.43 -1.20 -7.21
CA GLY A 204 26.97 -2.56 -7.41
C GLY A 204 25.97 -3.69 -7.11
N ALA A 205 24.71 -3.37 -6.83
CA ALA A 205 23.67 -4.37 -6.64
C ALA A 205 23.43 -5.16 -7.93
N LYS A 206 23.04 -6.44 -7.78
CA LYS A 206 22.86 -7.37 -8.89
C LYS A 206 21.41 -7.38 -9.37
N ILE A 207 21.17 -7.00 -10.62
CA ILE A 207 19.86 -7.14 -11.25
C ILE A 207 19.66 -8.60 -11.71
N LEU A 208 18.78 -9.34 -11.04
CA LEU A 208 18.47 -10.74 -11.37
C LEU A 208 17.51 -10.87 -12.56
N LEU A 209 16.58 -9.92 -12.66
CA LEU A 209 15.54 -9.84 -13.68
C LEU A 209 15.16 -8.37 -13.88
N GLY A 210 14.79 -8.00 -15.11
CA GLY A 210 14.22 -6.67 -15.41
C GLY A 210 15.26 -5.55 -15.34
N GLY A 211 14.83 -4.37 -14.88
CA GLY A 211 15.64 -3.16 -14.79
C GLY A 211 16.05 -2.55 -16.14
N ASN A 212 15.45 -3.02 -17.24
CA ASN A 212 15.80 -2.66 -18.60
C ASN A 212 14.54 -2.29 -19.42
N PRO A 213 13.85 -1.19 -19.06
CA PRO A 213 12.69 -0.74 -19.82
C PRO A 213 13.08 -0.40 -21.27
N LEU A 214 12.18 -0.65 -22.22
CA LEU A 214 12.43 -0.34 -23.63
C LEU A 214 12.28 1.18 -23.85
N PRO A 215 13.31 1.90 -24.36
CA PRO A 215 13.31 3.37 -24.44
C PRO A 215 12.16 4.00 -25.23
N GLU A 216 11.62 3.27 -26.22
CA GLU A 216 10.61 3.79 -27.15
C GLU A 216 9.25 3.07 -27.04
N GLN A 217 9.04 2.28 -25.99
CA GLN A 217 7.74 1.60 -25.83
C GLN A 217 6.63 2.61 -25.47
N PRO A 218 5.47 2.55 -26.14
CA PRO A 218 4.30 3.32 -25.72
C PRO A 218 3.85 2.94 -24.31
N GLY A 219 3.52 3.94 -23.49
CA GLY A 219 3.08 3.75 -22.11
C GLY A 219 4.22 3.74 -21.09
N HIS A 220 3.87 3.64 -19.80
CA HIS A 220 4.83 3.71 -18.69
C HIS A 220 5.20 2.31 -18.19
N PHE A 221 5.54 1.40 -19.10
CA PHE A 221 5.91 0.05 -18.74
C PHE A 221 7.31 0.03 -18.11
N TYR A 222 7.42 -0.54 -16.91
CA TYR A 222 8.71 -0.83 -16.29
C TYR A 222 8.69 -2.32 -15.93
N PRO A 223 9.63 -3.14 -16.44
CA PRO A 223 9.57 -4.58 -16.23
C PRO A 223 9.66 -4.94 -14.74
N ALA A 224 9.03 -6.04 -14.34
CA ALA A 224 9.23 -6.60 -13.00
C ALA A 224 10.73 -6.81 -12.74
N THR A 225 11.23 -6.18 -11.69
CA THR A 225 12.66 -6.07 -11.42
C THR A 225 12.99 -6.67 -10.06
N LEU A 226 13.92 -7.62 -10.05
CA LEU A 226 14.44 -8.25 -8.84
C LEU A 226 15.89 -7.82 -8.66
N VAL A 227 16.21 -7.24 -7.51
CA VAL A 227 17.54 -6.69 -7.22
C VAL A 227 18.10 -7.41 -6.00
N ALA A 228 19.18 -8.15 -6.19
CA ALA A 228 19.88 -8.88 -5.15
C ALA A 228 21.20 -8.21 -4.78
N ASP A 229 21.80 -8.68 -3.69
CA ASP A 229 23.13 -8.27 -3.21
C ASP A 229 23.19 -6.76 -2.99
N ILE A 230 22.11 -6.23 -2.39
CA ILE A 230 21.86 -4.81 -2.17
C ILE A 230 22.01 -4.48 -0.68
N ASP A 231 22.70 -3.38 -0.38
CA ASP A 231 22.86 -2.89 0.98
C ASP A 231 21.53 -2.38 1.56
N ASN A 232 21.27 -2.62 2.84
CA ASN A 232 20.03 -2.22 3.50
C ASN A 232 19.82 -0.69 3.55
N SER A 233 20.89 0.11 3.42
CA SER A 233 20.83 1.57 3.35
C SER A 233 20.62 2.11 1.92
N ASN A 234 20.61 1.25 0.89
CA ASN A 234 20.39 1.69 -0.48
C ASN A 234 19.01 2.37 -0.63
N PRO A 235 18.89 3.45 -1.43
CA PRO A 235 17.61 4.13 -1.64
C PRO A 235 16.46 3.22 -2.09
N LEU A 236 16.71 2.20 -2.91
CA LEU A 236 15.68 1.23 -3.32
C LEU A 236 15.13 0.42 -2.13
N VAL A 237 15.93 0.26 -1.06
CA VAL A 237 15.49 -0.35 0.20
C VAL A 237 14.84 0.71 1.09
N ALA A 238 15.44 1.88 1.26
CA ALA A 238 14.99 2.86 2.25
C ALA A 238 13.73 3.66 1.85
N GLU A 239 13.55 3.92 0.55
CA GLU A 239 12.45 4.72 0.00
C GLU A 239 11.30 3.83 -0.50
N GLU A 240 10.07 4.36 -0.48
CA GLU A 240 8.91 3.67 -1.06
C GLU A 240 8.96 3.78 -2.60
N GLN A 241 9.32 2.70 -3.26
CA GLN A 241 9.40 2.62 -4.73
C GLN A 241 8.03 2.63 -5.41
N PHE A 242 6.99 2.12 -4.73
CA PHE A 242 5.60 2.06 -5.21
C PHE A 242 5.46 1.60 -6.67
N GLY A 243 6.15 0.51 -7.01
CA GLY A 243 6.31 0.04 -8.38
C GLY A 243 7.04 -1.30 -8.45
N PRO A 244 7.32 -1.82 -9.65
CA PRO A 244 7.71 -3.19 -9.87
C PRO A 244 9.22 -3.42 -9.70
N ALA A 245 9.76 -3.03 -8.55
CA ALA A 245 11.15 -3.28 -8.17
C ALA A 245 11.21 -3.83 -6.74
N LEU A 246 11.74 -5.04 -6.55
CA LEU A 246 11.89 -5.67 -5.24
C LEU A 246 13.38 -5.87 -4.91
N PRO A 247 13.92 -5.15 -3.92
CA PRO A 247 15.20 -5.48 -3.32
C PRO A 247 15.10 -6.74 -2.44
N ILE A 248 16.11 -7.60 -2.56
CA ILE A 248 16.29 -8.83 -1.79
C ILE A 248 17.57 -8.69 -0.99
N ILE A 249 17.41 -8.61 0.33
CA ILE A 249 18.46 -8.33 1.30
C ILE A 249 18.80 -9.61 2.06
N ARG A 250 20.09 -9.90 2.15
CA ARG A 250 20.65 -11.03 2.88
C ARG A 250 20.74 -10.71 4.36
N TYR A 251 20.48 -11.69 5.23
CA TYR A 251 20.71 -11.55 6.68
C TYR A 251 21.23 -12.86 7.30
N GLY A 252 21.99 -12.74 8.40
CA GLY A 252 22.58 -13.90 9.08
C GLY A 252 21.86 -14.32 10.36
N THR A 253 21.15 -13.40 11.02
CA THR A 253 20.35 -13.72 12.22
C THR A 253 18.96 -13.10 12.17
N VAL A 254 17.97 -13.78 12.76
CA VAL A 254 16.59 -13.26 12.83
C VAL A 254 16.53 -11.91 13.57
N ASP A 255 17.40 -11.69 14.56
CA ASP A 255 17.48 -10.42 15.28
C ASP A 255 17.90 -9.26 14.37
N GLU A 256 18.86 -9.51 13.48
CA GLU A 256 19.29 -8.56 12.45
C GLU A 256 18.15 -8.24 11.47
N ALA A 257 17.44 -9.27 10.97
CA ALA A 257 16.32 -9.09 10.06
C ALA A 257 15.19 -8.26 10.69
N VAL A 258 14.85 -8.52 11.95
CA VAL A 258 13.84 -7.74 12.69
C VAL A 258 14.29 -6.30 12.88
N ALA A 259 15.57 -6.07 13.23
CA ALA A 259 16.10 -4.72 13.37
C ALA A 259 16.04 -3.93 12.06
N MET A 260 16.44 -4.55 10.93
CA MET A 260 16.36 -3.92 9.60
C MET A 260 14.92 -3.67 9.16
N ALA A 261 14.02 -4.63 9.39
CA ALA A 261 12.60 -4.49 9.06
C ALA A 261 11.96 -3.30 9.79
N ASN A 262 12.27 -3.12 11.08
CA ASN A 262 11.74 -2.06 11.94
C ASN A 262 12.48 -0.71 11.80
N ALA A 263 13.59 -0.63 11.08
CA ALA A 263 14.44 0.57 11.03
C ALA A 263 13.77 1.80 10.38
N LEU A 264 12.73 1.60 9.57
CA LEU A 264 12.04 2.69 8.89
C LEU A 264 10.95 3.34 9.76
N ASP A 265 10.67 4.61 9.45
CA ASP A 265 9.62 5.42 10.07
C ASP A 265 8.19 5.01 9.67
N VAL A 266 8.04 4.01 8.81
CA VAL A 266 6.77 3.48 8.29
C VAL A 266 6.55 2.05 8.77
N GLY A 267 5.30 1.63 8.84
CA GLY A 267 4.91 0.32 9.38
C GLY A 267 3.45 -0.01 9.05
N LEU A 268 3.12 -0.11 7.76
CA LEU A 268 1.76 -0.46 7.34
C LEU A 268 1.52 -1.96 7.49
N GLY A 269 2.25 -2.75 6.71
CA GLY A 269 2.23 -4.20 6.77
C GLY A 269 3.63 -4.81 6.92
N ALA A 270 3.66 -6.10 7.22
CA ALA A 270 4.86 -6.93 7.15
C ALA A 270 4.48 -8.40 6.98
N SER A 271 5.44 -9.27 6.67
CA SER A 271 5.19 -10.71 6.69
C SER A 271 6.38 -11.53 7.17
N VAL A 272 6.08 -12.74 7.65
CA VAL A 272 7.07 -13.75 7.99
C VAL A 272 6.75 -15.04 7.24
N TRP A 273 7.77 -15.65 6.63
CA TRP A 273 7.66 -16.86 5.81
C TRP A 273 8.49 -17.98 6.43
N SER A 274 7.85 -19.11 6.73
CA SER A 274 8.46 -20.24 7.44
C SER A 274 7.57 -21.47 7.35
N SER A 275 8.18 -22.67 7.39
CA SER A 275 7.43 -23.92 7.51
C SER A 275 6.88 -24.11 8.93
N ASP A 276 7.56 -23.54 9.94
CA ASP A 276 7.11 -23.46 11.33
C ASP A 276 6.31 -22.18 11.61
N THR A 277 4.98 -22.32 11.59
CA THR A 277 4.07 -21.19 11.89
C THR A 277 4.17 -20.66 13.32
N ALA A 278 4.65 -21.45 14.29
CA ALA A 278 4.85 -20.98 15.65
C ALA A 278 6.09 -20.08 15.74
N ALA A 279 7.21 -20.51 15.15
CA ALA A 279 8.42 -19.68 15.03
C ALA A 279 8.13 -18.40 14.23
N ALA A 280 7.39 -18.50 13.12
CA ALA A 280 6.97 -17.33 12.36
C ALA A 280 6.16 -16.32 13.20
N ARG A 281 5.30 -16.84 14.09
CA ARG A 281 4.48 -16.00 14.99
C ARG A 281 5.33 -15.29 16.03
N GLU A 282 6.37 -15.92 16.56
CA GLU A 282 7.31 -15.29 17.49
C GLU A 282 8.06 -14.13 16.84
N VAL A 283 8.50 -14.30 15.60
CA VAL A 283 9.13 -13.23 14.81
C VAL A 283 8.12 -12.14 14.46
N ALA A 284 6.92 -12.52 14.04
CA ALA A 284 5.85 -11.58 13.68
C ALA A 284 5.49 -10.65 14.84
N ALA A 285 5.47 -11.16 16.07
CA ALA A 285 5.18 -10.37 17.27
C ALA A 285 6.22 -9.28 17.57
N ARG A 286 7.40 -9.32 16.92
CA ARG A 286 8.48 -8.35 17.07
C ARG A 286 8.49 -7.27 15.99
N LEU A 287 7.67 -7.40 14.95
CA LEU A 287 7.61 -6.45 13.84
C LEU A 287 6.68 -5.29 14.17
N GLU A 288 7.15 -4.08 13.91
CA GLU A 288 6.43 -2.83 14.15
C GLU A 288 5.61 -2.44 12.91
N ALA A 289 4.52 -3.17 12.69
CA ALA A 289 3.58 -2.92 11.60
C ALA A 289 2.12 -3.04 12.08
N GLY A 290 1.20 -2.41 11.34
CA GLY A 290 -0.22 -2.49 11.64
C GLY A 290 -0.83 -3.88 11.40
N THR A 291 -0.35 -4.58 10.36
CA THR A 291 -0.71 -5.98 10.09
C THR A 291 0.54 -6.81 9.79
N VAL A 292 0.66 -8.00 10.38
CA VAL A 292 1.73 -8.95 10.04
C VAL A 292 1.12 -10.26 9.57
N TRP A 293 1.44 -10.66 8.34
CA TRP A 293 0.97 -11.91 7.75
C TRP A 293 1.99 -13.04 7.93
N ILE A 294 1.53 -14.28 8.11
CA ILE A 294 2.37 -15.47 8.11
C ILE A 294 2.10 -16.25 6.81
N ASN A 295 3.16 -16.53 6.05
CA ASN A 295 3.13 -17.24 4.76
C ASN A 295 2.22 -16.63 3.69
N LYS A 296 1.95 -15.32 3.78
CA LYS A 296 1.18 -14.48 2.85
C LYS A 296 1.66 -13.03 2.98
N HIS A 297 1.26 -12.15 2.07
CA HIS A 297 1.49 -10.71 2.20
C HIS A 297 0.35 -9.93 1.53
N GLY A 298 -0.02 -8.77 2.06
CA GLY A 298 -1.03 -7.89 1.46
C GLY A 298 -2.45 -8.47 1.40
N ALA A 299 -2.72 -9.55 2.13
CA ALA A 299 -4.01 -10.25 2.15
C ALA A 299 -5.00 -9.51 3.07
N VAL A 300 -5.47 -8.35 2.64
CA VAL A 300 -6.45 -7.54 3.36
C VAL A 300 -7.84 -8.19 3.35
N ASP A 301 -8.54 -8.11 4.48
CA ASP A 301 -9.90 -8.64 4.65
C ASP A 301 -10.78 -7.54 5.28
N PRO A 302 -11.92 -7.15 4.68
CA PRO A 302 -12.79 -6.11 5.21
C PRO A 302 -13.34 -6.38 6.63
N ARG A 303 -13.23 -7.61 7.13
CA ARG A 303 -13.65 -8.01 8.48
C ARG A 303 -12.55 -7.80 9.52
N VAL A 304 -11.31 -7.63 9.10
CA VAL A 304 -10.14 -7.45 9.97
C VAL A 304 -9.73 -5.97 9.91
N PRO A 305 -9.55 -5.28 11.05
CA PRO A 305 -9.10 -3.88 11.05
C PRO A 305 -7.78 -3.73 10.30
N PHE A 306 -7.68 -2.66 9.53
CA PHE A 306 -6.49 -2.34 8.77
C PHE A 306 -6.12 -0.87 9.00
N GLY A 307 -4.82 -0.62 9.18
CA GLY A 307 -4.25 0.70 9.37
C GLY A 307 -2.79 0.59 9.74
N GLY A 308 -2.04 1.69 9.61
CA GLY A 308 -0.60 1.70 9.82
C GLY A 308 -0.16 2.00 11.25
N ALA A 309 1.04 1.53 11.60
CA ALA A 309 1.85 2.03 12.70
C ALA A 309 2.78 3.16 12.24
N LYS A 310 3.42 3.85 13.18
CA LYS A 310 4.41 4.92 12.92
C LYS A 310 3.87 6.00 11.98
N GLN A 311 4.59 6.35 10.91
CA GLN A 311 4.17 7.34 9.91
C GLN A 311 3.30 6.74 8.79
N SER A 312 2.96 5.44 8.84
CA SER A 312 2.01 4.83 7.89
C SER A 312 0.55 5.19 8.19
N GLY A 313 0.30 5.99 9.23
CA GLY A 313 -1.01 6.57 9.47
C GLY A 313 -1.51 6.39 10.90
N TYR A 314 -2.78 6.70 11.09
CA TYR A 314 -3.51 6.42 12.32
C TYR A 314 -5.02 6.45 12.09
N GLY A 315 -5.74 5.83 13.02
CA GLY A 315 -7.10 5.39 12.76
C GLY A 315 -7.08 4.01 12.09
N LEU A 316 -8.26 3.46 11.89
CA LEU A 316 -8.43 2.16 11.25
C LEU A 316 -9.53 2.26 10.22
N GLU A 317 -9.33 1.58 9.09
CA GLU A 317 -10.39 1.14 8.19
C GLU A 317 -10.75 -0.33 8.52
N PHE A 318 -11.85 -0.82 7.94
CA PHE A 318 -12.35 -2.19 8.11
C PHE A 318 -12.71 -2.60 9.55
N GLY A 319 -13.27 -3.81 9.68
CA GLY A 319 -13.66 -4.38 10.96
C GLY A 319 -14.70 -3.54 11.71
N VAL A 320 -14.90 -3.87 12.98
CA VAL A 320 -15.80 -3.11 13.86
C VAL A 320 -15.14 -1.81 14.29
N GLU A 321 -13.81 -1.81 14.38
CA GLU A 321 -12.95 -0.71 14.80
C GLU A 321 -13.03 0.46 13.80
N GLY A 322 -12.87 0.18 12.50
CA GLY A 322 -13.00 1.19 11.45
C GLY A 322 -14.44 1.69 11.31
N LEU A 323 -15.44 0.83 11.50
CA LEU A 323 -16.84 1.25 11.53
C LEU A 323 -17.12 2.23 12.69
N LYS A 324 -16.63 1.91 13.89
CA LYS A 324 -16.75 2.78 15.08
C LYS A 324 -16.06 4.13 14.88
N ALA A 325 -14.98 4.20 14.10
CA ALA A 325 -14.27 5.44 13.78
C ALA A 325 -15.12 6.45 12.99
N LEU A 326 -16.29 6.04 12.48
CA LEU A 326 -17.27 6.86 11.78
C LEU A 326 -18.53 7.21 12.60
N GLY A 327 -18.49 6.94 13.91
CA GLY A 327 -19.49 7.39 14.89
C GLY A 327 -18.88 8.25 15.99
N VAL A 328 -19.74 8.89 16.79
CA VAL A 328 -19.36 9.57 18.03
C VAL A 328 -20.26 9.04 19.14
N PRO A 329 -19.71 8.47 20.23
CA PRO A 329 -20.52 8.01 21.35
C PRO A 329 -21.12 9.20 22.09
N GLN A 330 -22.39 9.08 22.48
CA GLN A 330 -23.06 9.98 23.40
C GLN A 330 -23.36 9.20 24.68
N VAL A 331 -22.84 9.66 25.82
CA VAL A 331 -23.14 9.07 27.13
C VAL A 331 -24.20 9.94 27.80
N ILE A 332 -25.32 9.32 28.18
CA ILE A 332 -26.37 9.95 28.97
C ILE A 332 -26.28 9.33 30.36
N ASN A 333 -25.77 10.10 31.33
CA ASN A 333 -25.67 9.71 32.74
C ASN A 333 -26.78 10.43 33.51
N GLY A 334 -27.77 9.68 33.98
CA GLY A 334 -28.95 10.18 34.69
C GLY A 334 -29.03 9.67 36.11
#